data_AF-A0A1K2G0Z9-F1
#
_entry.id   AF-A0A1K2G0Z9-F1
#
_cell.length_a   1.000
_cell.length_b   1.000
_cell.length_c   1.000
_cell.angle_alpha   90.00
_cell.angle_beta   90.00
_cell.angle_gamma   90.00
#
_symmetry.space_group_name_H-M   'P 1'
#
loop_
_entity.id
_entity.type
_entity.pdbx_description
1 polymer ?
#
loop_
_entity_poly.entity_id
_entity_poly.type
_entity_poly.pdbx_seq_one_letter_code
_entity_poly.pdbx_strand_id
1 'polypeptide(L)'
;MPGLVRSYRLPVLTALAAGWPIATGAVEGACRHLTDRLDITGARWGLDGAEAVLQLRALITNGDFEDYWIFHTAREHQRLYPSPDQHNYSLTA
;
A
#
# COMPACT_ATOMS: atom_id res chain seq x y z
N MET A 1 -26.07 -2.99 22.11
CA MET A 1 -24.68 -3.10 22.58
C MET A 1 -23.83 -2.13 21.77
N PRO A 2 -23.42 -0.95 22.28
CA PRO A 2 -22.65 -0.01 21.47
C PRO A 2 -21.19 -0.48 21.41
N GLY A 3 -20.70 -0.68 20.18
CA GLY A 3 -19.33 -1.09 19.86
C GLY A 3 -18.33 0.00 20.21
N LEU A 4 -17.30 -0.39 20.96
CA LEU A 4 -16.16 0.44 21.32
C LEU A 4 -15.31 0.69 20.08
N VAL A 5 -15.44 1.87 19.46
CA VAL A 5 -14.45 2.34 18.48
C VAL A 5 -13.15 2.59 19.24
N ARG A 6 -12.17 1.71 19.05
CA ARG A 6 -10.85 1.84 19.67
C ARG A 6 -10.17 3.07 19.07
N SER A 7 -10.03 4.13 19.85
CA SER A 7 -9.25 5.30 19.47
C SER A 7 -7.77 4.94 19.55
N TYR A 8 -7.15 4.66 18.40
CA TYR A 8 -5.71 4.40 18.29
C TYR A 8 -4.93 5.72 18.30
N ARG A 9 -5.03 6.50 19.38
CA ARG A 9 -4.16 7.64 19.61
C ARG A 9 -3.03 7.21 20.52
N LEU A 10 -1.83 7.04 19.96
CA LEU A 10 -0.61 6.87 20.74
C LEU A 10 -0.21 8.22 21.35
N PRO A 11 -0.07 8.33 22.68
CA PRO A 11 0.44 9.54 23.31
C PRO A 11 1.91 9.74 22.92
N VAL A 12 2.28 10.96 22.52
CA VAL A 12 3.66 11.31 22.11
C VAL A 12 4.69 10.89 23.16
N LEU A 13 4.39 11.12 24.44
CA LEU A 13 5.25 10.74 25.57
C LEU A 13 5.52 9.23 25.65
N THR A 14 4.49 8.42 25.41
CA THR A 14 4.61 6.95 25.45
C THR A 14 5.52 6.46 24.33
N ALA A 15 5.48 7.11 23.19
CA ALA A 15 6.17 6.66 22.00
C ALA A 15 7.62 7.18 21.96
N LEU A 16 7.90 8.35 22.54
CA LEU A 16 9.26 8.80 22.87
C LEU A 16 9.92 7.90 23.93
N ALA A 17 9.19 7.51 24.98
CA ALA A 17 9.69 6.58 26.00
C ALA A 17 10.03 5.19 25.41
N ALA A 18 9.34 4.79 24.33
CA ALA A 18 9.63 3.57 23.58
C ALA A 18 10.80 3.70 22.58
N GLY A 19 11.44 4.87 22.50
CA GLY A 19 12.58 5.13 21.62
C GLY A 19 12.20 5.22 20.13
N TRP A 20 10.94 5.46 19.80
CA TRP A 20 10.51 5.57 18.41
C TRP A 20 10.92 6.94 17.84
N PRO A 21 11.49 6.97 16.62
CA PRO A 21 11.81 8.23 15.96
C PRO A 21 10.52 8.89 15.48
N ILE A 22 9.87 9.67 16.34
CA ILE A 22 8.61 10.36 16.04
C ILE A 22 8.93 11.83 15.87
N ALA A 23 8.42 12.43 14.80
CA ALA A 23 8.72 13.82 14.42
C ALA A 23 10.23 14.10 14.30
N THR A 24 11.02 13.10 13.85
CA THR A 24 12.42 13.32 13.46
C THR A 24 12.46 13.87 12.04
N GLY A 25 13.41 14.74 11.71
CA GLY A 25 13.52 15.36 10.38
C GLY A 25 13.53 14.35 9.21
N ALA A 26 14.04 13.13 9.42
CA ALA A 26 13.95 12.04 8.44
C ALA A 26 12.51 11.54 8.21
N VAL A 27 11.72 11.41 9.29
CA VAL A 27 10.31 10.99 9.21
C VAL A 27 9.46 12.10 8.60
N GLU A 28 9.70 13.36 8.98
CA GLU A 28 9.02 14.51 8.37
C GLU A 28 9.37 14.66 6.89
N GLY A 29 10.65 14.46 6.54
CA GLY A 29 11.14 14.46 5.16
C GLY A 29 10.51 13.34 4.33
N ALA A 30 10.40 12.14 4.88
CA ALA A 30 9.71 11.01 4.24
C ALA A 30 8.22 11.29 4.04
N CYS A 31 7.50 11.76 5.07
CA CYS A 31 6.09 12.11 4.95
C CYS A 31 5.85 13.20 3.90
N ARG A 32 6.64 14.27 3.90
CA ARG A 32 6.56 15.32 2.88
C ARG A 32 6.79 14.73 1.48
N HIS A 33 7.88 13.98 1.31
CA HIS A 33 8.20 13.36 0.04
C HIS A 33 7.05 12.50 -0.47
N LEU A 34 6.45 11.65 0.36
CA LEU A 34 5.35 10.76 -0.01
C LEU A 34 4.03 11.50 -0.31
N THR A 35 3.73 12.60 0.40
CA THR A 35 2.46 13.33 0.26
C THR A 35 2.40 14.31 -0.91
N ASP A 36 3.53 14.72 -1.51
CA ASP A 36 3.55 15.70 -2.63
C ASP A 36 2.60 15.37 -3.80
N ARG A 37 2.32 14.09 -4.08
CA ARG A 37 1.40 13.67 -5.15
C ARG A 37 -0.07 13.68 -4.73
N LEU A 38 -0.34 13.63 -3.43
CA LEU A 38 -1.69 13.72 -2.89
C LEU A 38 -2.16 15.18 -2.82
N ASP A 39 -1.24 16.14 -2.71
CA ASP A 39 -1.52 17.57 -2.56
C ASP A 39 -1.57 18.34 -3.90
N ILE A 40 -1.76 17.64 -5.02
CA ILE A 40 -1.91 18.25 -6.33
C ILE A 40 -3.32 18.83 -6.46
N THR A 41 -3.42 20.12 -6.84
CA THR A 41 -4.70 20.78 -7.09
C THR A 41 -5.57 19.99 -8.06
N GLY A 42 -6.80 19.69 -7.66
CA GLY A 42 -7.76 18.94 -8.45
C GLY A 42 -7.70 17.41 -8.28
N ALA A 43 -6.73 16.89 -7.52
CA ALA A 43 -6.70 15.49 -7.17
C ALA A 43 -7.80 15.17 -6.14
N ARG A 44 -8.57 14.11 -6.41
CA ARG A 44 -9.61 13.61 -5.49
C ARG A 44 -9.32 12.15 -5.22
N TRP A 45 -8.95 11.84 -3.99
CA TRP A 45 -8.59 10.50 -3.55
C TRP A 45 -9.63 9.98 -2.56
N GLY A 46 -10.11 8.76 -2.77
CA GLY A 46 -10.67 7.96 -1.68
C GLY A 46 -9.55 7.43 -0.78
N LEU A 47 -9.88 6.93 0.41
CA LEU A 47 -8.90 6.37 1.35
C LEU A 47 -8.03 5.29 0.69
N ASP A 48 -8.68 4.34 0.00
CA ASP A 48 -8.00 3.24 -0.69
C ASP A 48 -7.04 3.73 -1.78
N GLY A 49 -7.44 4.78 -2.53
CA GLY A 49 -6.63 5.37 -3.59
C GLY A 49 -5.42 6.13 -3.03
N ALA A 50 -5.63 6.90 -1.96
CA ALA A 50 -4.55 7.62 -1.28
C ALA A 50 -3.53 6.63 -0.68
N GLU A 51 -4.01 5.57 -0.03
CA GLU A 51 -3.16 4.54 0.55
C GLU A 51 -2.35 3.79 -0.53
N ALA A 52 -2.98 3.38 -1.64
CA ALA A 52 -2.30 2.71 -2.73
C ALA A 52 -1.17 3.57 -3.32
N VAL A 53 -1.40 4.87 -3.49
CA VAL A 53 -0.37 5.80 -3.99
C VAL A 53 0.76 5.96 -2.98
N LEU A 54 0.46 6.06 -1.68
CA LEU A 54 1.49 6.15 -0.64
C LEU A 54 2.36 4.90 -0.61
N GLN A 55 1.76 3.71 -0.65
CA GLN A 55 2.50 2.44 -0.68
C GLN A 55 3.38 2.33 -1.93
N LEU A 56 2.86 2.67 -3.10
CA LEU A 56 3.64 2.67 -4.34
C LEU A 56 4.85 3.61 -4.25
N ARG A 57 4.67 4.83 -3.72
CA ARG A 57 5.78 5.77 -3.57
C ARG A 57 6.81 5.32 -2.54
N ALA A 58 6.38 4.67 -1.46
CA ALA A 58 7.30 4.07 -0.50
C ALA A 58 8.17 3.00 -1.16
N LEU A 59 7.58 2.11 -1.97
CA LEU A 59 8.31 1.10 -2.72
C LEU A 59 9.34 1.71 -3.68
N ILE A 60 8.95 2.75 -4.43
CA ILE A 60 9.87 3.45 -5.35
C ILE A 60 11.01 4.11 -4.58
N THR A 61 10.72 4.77 -3.46
CA THR A 61 11.72 5.48 -2.65
C THR A 61 12.71 4.50 -2.01
N ASN A 62 12.25 3.31 -1.63
CA ASN A 62 13.09 2.27 -1.04
C ASN A 62 13.89 1.48 -2.10
N GLY A 63 13.53 1.59 -3.39
CA GLY A 63 14.18 0.86 -4.49
C GLY A 63 13.61 -0.54 -4.75
N ASP A 64 12.57 -0.94 -4.02
CA ASP A 64 11.95 -2.28 -4.09
C ASP A 64 10.87 -2.39 -5.19
N PHE A 65 10.75 -1.37 -6.05
CA PHE A 65 9.68 -1.30 -7.04
C PHE A 65 9.73 -2.44 -8.06
N GLU A 66 10.91 -2.80 -8.54
CA GLU A 66 11.07 -3.84 -9.58
C GLU A 66 10.62 -5.22 -9.07
N ASP A 67 11.07 -5.60 -7.87
CA ASP A 67 10.67 -6.87 -7.23
C ASP A 67 9.17 -6.92 -6.98
N TYR A 68 8.60 -5.81 -6.48
CA TYR A 68 7.16 -5.69 -6.31
C TYR A 68 6.41 -5.80 -7.65
N TRP A 69 6.92 -5.18 -8.71
CA TRP A 69 6.27 -5.17 -10.02
C TRP A 69 6.20 -6.56 -10.65
N ILE A 70 7.28 -7.35 -10.55
CA ILE A 70 7.33 -8.74 -11.00
C ILE A 70 6.28 -9.57 -10.26
N PHE A 71 6.26 -9.47 -8.92
CA PHE A 71 5.26 -10.17 -8.10
C PHE A 71 3.83 -9.76 -8.44
N HIS A 72 3.58 -8.46 -8.53
CA HIS A 72 2.24 -7.91 -8.79
C HIS A 72 1.72 -8.36 -10.15
N THR A 73 2.54 -8.27 -11.20
CA THR A 73 2.17 -8.68 -12.56
C THR A 73 1.87 -10.17 -12.64
N ALA A 74 2.68 -11.03 -11.98
CA ALA A 74 2.41 -12.46 -11.93
C ALA A 74 1.07 -12.79 -11.24
N ARG A 75 0.75 -12.07 -10.16
CA ARG A 75 -0.51 -12.24 -9.42
C ARG A 75 -1.71 -11.74 -10.21
N GLU A 76 -1.60 -10.59 -10.88
CA GLU A 76 -2.66 -10.06 -11.73
C GLU A 76 -2.89 -10.95 -12.95
N HIS A 77 -1.84 -11.52 -13.53
CA HIS A 77 -1.97 -12.50 -14.60
C HIS A 77 -2.77 -13.73 -14.16
N GLN A 78 -2.51 -14.27 -12.96
CA GLN A 78 -3.28 -15.40 -12.41
C GLN A 78 -4.75 -15.06 -12.14
N ARG A 79 -5.04 -13.81 -11.74
CA ARG A 79 -6.42 -13.33 -11.48
C ARG A 79 -7.22 -13.18 -12.76
N LEU A 80 -6.62 -12.60 -13.79
CA LEU A 80 -7.28 -12.33 -15.07
C LEU A 80 -7.36 -13.58 -15.95
N TYR A 81 -6.36 -14.45 -15.86
CA TYR A 81 -6.26 -15.69 -16.63
C TYR A 81 -6.12 -16.89 -15.68
N PRO A 82 -7.20 -17.27 -14.97
CA PRO A 82 -7.22 -18.57 -14.30
C PRO A 82 -6.94 -19.65 -15.35
N SER A 83 -6.06 -20.61 -15.02
CA SER A 83 -5.71 -21.70 -15.93
C SER A 83 -6.99 -22.26 -16.54
N PRO A 84 -7.09 -22.39 -17.88
CA PRO A 84 -8.23 -23.04 -18.46
C PRO A 84 -8.34 -24.41 -17.80
N ASP A 85 -9.52 -24.67 -17.26
CA ASP A 85 -9.90 -25.99 -16.79
C ASP A 85 -9.55 -26.97 -17.92
N GLN A 86 -8.51 -27.80 -17.71
CA GLN A 86 -8.19 -28.91 -18.59
C GLN A 86 -9.24 -30.02 -18.40
N HIS A 87 -10.53 -29.66 -18.45
CA HIS A 87 -11.62 -30.61 -18.55
C HIS A 87 -11.61 -31.16 -19.98
N ASN A 88 -10.71 -32.12 -20.20
CA ASN A 88 -10.77 -33.20 -21.16
C ASN A 88 -11.67 -32.93 -22.39
N TYR A 89 -11.24 -32.05 -23.29
CA TYR A 89 -11.82 -31.98 -24.64
C TYR A 89 -11.32 -33.20 -25.42
N SER A 90 -11.86 -34.39 -25.11
CA SER A 90 -11.70 -35.54 -25.98
C SER A 90 -12.50 -35.22 -27.25
N LEU A 91 -11.80 -34.73 -28.27
CA LEU A 91 -12.34 -34.58 -29.62
C LEU A 91 -12.64 -35.99 -30.14
N THR A 92 -13.87 -36.45 -29.91
CA THR A 92 -14.39 -37.66 -30.53
C THR A 92 -14.44 -37.41 -32.03
N ALA A 93 -13.61 -38.13 -32.78
CA ALA A 93 -13.55 -38.14 -34.24
C ALA A 93 -14.74 -38.87 -34.87
#